data_AF-A0A7Y7QGU3-F1
#
_entry.id   AF-A0A7Y7QGU3-F1
#
_cell.length_a   1.000
_cell.length_b   1.000
_cell.length_c   1.000
_cell.angle_alpha   90.00
_cell.angle_beta   90.00
_cell.angle_gamma   90.00
#
_symmetry.space_group_name_H-M   'P 1'
#
loop_
_entity.id
_entity.type
_entity.pdbx_description
1 polymer ?
#
loop_
_entity_poly.entity_id
_entity_poly.type
_entity_poly.pdbx_seq_one_letter_code
_entity_poly.pdbx_strand_id
1 'polypeptide(L)' 'MADKSNEAYERWQHWYEPSDFMTLEQFVTRVRKDLNDPDLTFYDTPVPRNEEEYQQELKLFKVAEEQFQKKRK' A
#
# COMPACT_ATOMS: atom_id res chain seq x y z
N MET A 1 4.35 -33.16 -5.60
CA MET A 1 4.10 -32.24 -4.47
C MET A 1 4.22 -30.85 -5.05
N ALA A 2 3.10 -30.16 -5.28
CA ALA A 2 3.15 -28.77 -5.77
C ALA A 2 3.77 -27.91 -4.67
N ASP A 3 4.84 -27.22 -5.02
CA ASP A 3 5.63 -26.42 -4.11
C ASP A 3 4.80 -25.20 -3.69
N LYS A 4 4.25 -25.24 -2.47
CA LYS A 4 3.43 -24.15 -1.90
C LYS A 4 4.19 -22.82 -1.81
N SER A 5 5.51 -22.82 -2.00
CA SER A 5 6.30 -21.59 -2.06
C SER A 5 6.06 -20.79 -3.35
N ASN A 6 5.78 -21.46 -4.48
CA ASN A 6 5.55 -20.79 -5.76
C ASN A 6 4.19 -20.08 -5.79
N GLU A 7 3.14 -20.71 -5.27
CA GLU A 7 1.80 -20.08 -5.16
C GLU A 7 1.78 -18.88 -4.22
N ALA A 8 2.57 -18.89 -3.15
CA ALA A 8 2.71 -17.74 -2.27
C ALA A 8 3.41 -16.60 -3.02
N TYR A 9 4.53 -16.86 -3.69
CA TYR A 9 5.26 -15.82 -4.42
C TYR A 9 4.44 -15.19 -5.57
N GLU A 10 3.68 -16.02 -6.31
CA GLU A 10 2.76 -15.55 -7.35
C GLU A 10 1.62 -14.71 -6.76
N ARG A 11 1.04 -15.12 -5.63
CA ARG A 11 0.05 -14.30 -4.91
C ARG A 11 0.61 -12.95 -4.48
N TRP A 12 1.86 -12.90 -4.01
CA TRP A 12 2.52 -11.66 -3.62
C TRP A 12 2.80 -10.74 -4.82
N GLN A 13 3.13 -11.30 -5.99
CA GLN A 13 3.27 -10.52 -7.24
C GLN A 13 1.94 -9.86 -7.66
N HIS A 14 0.82 -10.59 -7.60
CA HIS A 14 -0.51 -10.07 -7.97
C HIS A 14 -1.04 -8.95 -7.07
N TRP A 15 -0.44 -8.72 -5.90
CA TRP A 15 -0.83 -7.67 -4.97
C TRP A 15 -0.25 -6.30 -5.36
N TYR A 16 0.84 -6.29 -6.12
CA TYR A 16 1.47 -5.08 -6.67
C TYR A 16 1.15 -4.83 -8.14
N GLU A 17 0.42 -5.75 -8.77
CA GLU A 17 -0.03 -5.55 -10.13
C GLU A 17 -0.98 -4.35 -10.21
N PRO A 18 -0.86 -3.54 -11.28
CA PRO A 18 -1.80 -2.47 -11.52
C PRO A 18 -3.22 -3.02 -11.65
N SER A 19 -4.18 -2.35 -11.01
CA SER A 19 -5.59 -2.66 -11.14
C SER A 19 -6.22 -1.80 -12.24
N ASP A 20 -7.45 -2.12 -12.64
CA ASP A 20 -8.25 -1.26 -13.53
C ASP A 20 -8.54 0.12 -12.91
N PHE A 21 -8.32 0.27 -11.61
CA PHE A 21 -8.56 1.50 -10.86
C PHE A 21 -7.30 2.38 -10.77
N MET A 22 -6.14 1.82 -10.41
CA MET A 22 -4.88 2.55 -10.38
C MET A 22 -3.65 1.63 -10.46
N THR A 23 -2.55 2.21 -10.94
CA THR A 23 -1.21 1.61 -10.85
C THR A 23 -0.60 1.86 -9.47
N LEU A 24 0.43 1.08 -9.11
CA LEU A 24 1.22 1.32 -7.89
C LEU A 24 1.81 2.75 -7.84
N GLU A 25 2.30 3.26 -8.98
CA GLU A 25 2.85 4.62 -9.05
C GLU A 25 1.78 5.69 -8.77
N GLN A 26 0.57 5.52 -9.32
CA GLN A 26 -0.55 6.41 -9.05
C GLN A 26 -1.00 6.33 -7.59
N PHE A 27 -1.01 5.13 -7.01
CA PHE A 27 -1.32 4.94 -5.60
C PHE A 27 -0.33 5.71 -4.71
N VAL A 28 0.97 5.46 -4.89
CA VAL A 28 2.05 6.14 -4.14
C VAL A 28 1.98 7.65 -4.30
N THR A 29 1.75 8.13 -5.52
CA THR A 29 1.64 9.57 -5.80
C THR A 29 0.44 10.20 -5.09
N ARG A 30 -0.71 9.53 -5.10
CA ARG A 30 -1.94 10.03 -4.47
C ARG A 30 -1.80 10.03 -2.94
N VAL A 31 -1.26 8.96 -2.36
CA VAL A 31 -0.98 8.88 -0.90
C VAL A 31 0.00 9.97 -0.47
N ARG A 32 1.09 10.21 -1.23
CA ARG A 32 2.04 11.30 -0.92
C ARG A 32 1.37 12.66 -0.91
N LYS A 33 0.48 12.91 -1.86
CA LYS A 33 -0.27 14.17 -1.93
C LYS A 33 -1.24 14.31 -0.75
N ASP A 34 -1.99 13.26 -0.43
CA ASP A 34 -3.04 13.29 0.59
C ASP A 34 -2.49 13.37 2.01
N LEU A 35 -1.25 12.89 2.23
CA LEU A 35 -0.57 12.85 3.53
C LEU A 35 0.61 13.81 3.64
N ASN A 36 0.80 14.71 2.65
CA ASN A 36 1.86 15.71 2.65
C ASN A 36 3.28 15.13 2.79
N ASP A 37 3.62 14.20 1.88
CA ASP A 37 4.91 13.53 1.72
C ASP A 37 5.34 12.65 2.92
N PRO A 38 4.55 11.61 3.26
CA PRO A 38 4.87 10.68 4.33
C PRO A 38 6.02 9.74 3.94
N ASP A 39 6.67 9.16 4.95
CA ASP A 39 7.65 8.10 4.74
C ASP A 39 6.94 6.77 4.45
N LEU A 40 6.95 6.38 3.17
CA LEU A 40 6.32 5.14 2.68
C LEU A 40 7.28 3.93 2.71
N THR A 41 8.53 4.08 3.18
CA THR A 41 9.52 2.99 3.13
C THR A 41 9.17 1.77 3.99
N PHE A 42 8.29 1.96 4.97
CA PHE A 42 7.82 0.89 5.86
C PHE A 42 6.51 0.24 5.39
N TYR A 43 5.99 0.64 4.24
CA TYR A 43 4.67 0.26 3.78
C TYR A 43 4.74 -0.68 2.57
N ASP A 44 4.34 -1.92 2.84
CA ASP A 44 4.25 -3.04 1.89
C ASP A 44 2.76 -3.41 1.77
N THR A 45 1.97 -2.54 1.13
CA THR A 45 0.51 -2.73 0.98
C THR A 45 0.10 -2.93 -0.48
N PRO A 46 -0.95 -3.75 -0.71
CA PRO A 46 -1.44 -4.02 -2.06
C PRO A 46 -1.96 -2.77 -2.75
N VAL A 47 -1.88 -2.74 -4.08
CA VAL A 47 -2.46 -1.67 -4.90
C VAL A 47 -3.99 -1.75 -4.79
N PRO A 48 -4.67 -0.65 -4.41
CA PRO A 48 -6.12 -0.63 -4.34
C PRO A 48 -6.77 -0.97 -5.68
N ARG A 49 -7.82 -1.79 -5.64
CA ARG A 49 -8.61 -2.18 -6.81
C ARG A 49 -9.86 -1.34 -7.00
N ASN A 50 -10.19 -0.50 -6.04
CA ASN A 50 -11.32 0.42 -6.06
C ASN A 50 -11.12 1.56 -5.04
N GLU A 51 -12.01 2.56 -5.06
CA GLU A 51 -11.92 3.71 -4.16
C GLU A 51 -12.18 3.33 -2.69
N GLU A 52 -12.97 2.31 -2.39
CA GLU A 52 -13.20 1.87 -1.01
C GLU A 52 -11.90 1.33 -0.38
N GLU A 53 -11.19 0.45 -1.09
CA GLU A 53 -9.88 -0.05 -0.69
C GLU A 53 -8.87 1.09 -0.53
N TYR A 54 -8.87 2.07 -1.45
CA TYR A 54 -8.00 3.24 -1.34
C TYR A 54 -8.26 4.02 -0.04
N GLN A 55 -9.52 4.25 0.31
CA GLN A 55 -9.89 4.97 1.53
C GLN A 55 -9.55 4.17 2.80
N GLN A 56 -9.61 2.84 2.75
CA GLN A 56 -9.18 1.98 3.86
C GLN A 56 -7.66 2.07 4.05
N GLU A 57 -6.88 1.92 2.98
CA GLU A 57 -5.43 2.06 3.01
C GLU A 57 -5.02 3.45 3.52
N LEU A 58 -5.63 4.52 3.01
CA LEU A 58 -5.33 5.88 3.44
C LEU A 58 -5.57 6.10 4.94
N LYS A 59 -6.60 5.47 5.52
CA LYS A 59 -6.83 5.50 6.98
C LYS A 59 -5.72 4.79 7.75
N LEU A 60 -5.27 3.62 7.27
CA LEU A 60 -4.17 2.90 7.88
C LEU A 60 -2.88 3.73 7.83
N PHE A 61 -2.59 4.35 6.68
CA PHE A 61 -1.44 5.24 6.52
C PHE A 61 -1.46 6.39 7.52
N LYS A 62 -2.60 7.09 7.67
CA LYS A 62 -2.73 8.18 8.67
C LYS A 62 -2.38 7.70 10.07
N VAL A 63 -2.95 6.57 10.48
CA VAL A 63 -2.71 6.02 11.82
C VAL A 63 -1.24 5.67 12.00
N ALA A 64 -0.61 5.02 11.04
CA ALA A 64 0.80 4.67 11.15
C ALA A 64 1.72 5.88 11.11
N GLU A 65 1.46 6.85 10.23
CA GLU A 65 2.21 8.10 10.17
C GLU A 65 2.12 8.85 11.51
N GLU A 66 0.93 8.94 12.12
CA GLU A 66 0.77 9.51 13.46
C GLU A 66 1.63 8.77 14.51
N GLN A 67 1.72 7.45 14.44
CA GLN A 67 2.57 6.65 15.33
C GLN A 67 4.05 6.89 15.07
N PHE A 68 4.47 6.99 13.82
CA PHE A 68 5.85 7.30 13.44
C PHE A 68 6.26 8.71 13.88
N GLN A 69 5.42 9.71 13.66
CA GLN A 69 5.64 11.09 14.10
C GLN A 69 5.74 11.18 15.63
N LYS A 70 4.90 10.45 16.36
CA LYS A 70 4.99 10.36 17.83
C LYS A 70 6.31 9.77 18.32
N LYS A 71 6.88 8.80 17.59
CA LYS A 71 8.17 8.18 17.93
C LYS A 71 9.39 9.01 17.51
N ARG A 72 9.23 10.00 16.62
CA ARG A 72 10.30 10.93 16.19
C ARG A 72 10.44 12.16 17.08
N LYS A 73 9.46 12.45 17.94
CA LYS A 73 9.53 13.48 18.99
C LYS A 73 10.07 12.89 20.29
#